data_AF-A0A7V3VSN3-F1
#
_entry.id   AF-A0A7V3VSN3-F1
#
_cell.length_a   1.000
_cell.length_b   1.000
_cell.length_c   1.000
_cell.angle_alpha   90.00
_cell.angle_beta   90.00
_cell.angle_gamma   90.00
#
_symmetry.space_group_name_H-M   'P 1'
#
loop_
_entity.id
_entity.type
_entity.pdbx_description
1 polymer ?
#
loop_
_entity_poly.entity_id
_entity_poly.type
_entity_poly.pdbx_seq_one_letter_code
_entity_poly.pdbx_strand_id
1 'polypeptide(L)'
;MAVIKVSKNKTPINEQDPKERSHNFKEVVLGYTVEEAVAEANRCLQCINQPCVAGCPVNIDIPGFILALKNRDLPKSVEILKNYNNLPAVCGRVCPQESQCEGRCTVGKMK
;
A
#
# COMPACT_ATOMS: atom_id res chain seq x y z
N MET A 1 -5.71 -25.51 -11.96
CA MET A 1 -5.10 -24.38 -11.22
C MET A 1 -6.00 -23.18 -11.39
N ALA A 2 -6.55 -22.61 -10.31
CA ALA A 2 -7.34 -21.38 -10.42
C ALA A 2 -6.44 -20.24 -10.89
N VAL A 3 -6.72 -19.66 -12.04
CA VAL A 3 -6.03 -18.47 -12.52
C VAL A 3 -6.48 -17.31 -11.64
N ILE A 4 -5.63 -16.88 -10.70
CA ILE A 4 -5.90 -15.71 -9.86
C ILE A 4 -5.87 -14.49 -10.77
N LYS A 5 -7.05 -13.96 -11.12
CA LYS A 5 -7.20 -12.78 -11.97
C LYS A 5 -7.07 -11.51 -11.11
N VAL A 6 -5.84 -11.10 -10.83
CA VAL A 6 -5.52 -9.84 -10.14
C VAL A 6 -5.16 -8.74 -11.14
N SER A 7 -5.58 -7.51 -10.85
CA SER A 7 -5.18 -6.33 -11.63
C SER A 7 -3.68 -6.08 -11.53
N LYS A 8 -3.01 -5.94 -12.68
CA LYS A 8 -1.59 -5.55 -12.75
C LYS A 8 -1.37 -4.07 -12.43
N ASN A 9 -2.37 -3.24 -12.68
CA ASN A 9 -2.31 -1.81 -12.42
C ASN A 9 -2.74 -1.52 -10.99
N LYS A 10 -2.02 -0.61 -10.33
CA LYS A 10 -2.45 -0.03 -9.06
C LYS A 10 -3.75 0.74 -9.26
N THR A 11 -4.61 0.75 -8.25
CA THR A 11 -5.69 1.71 -8.14
C THR A 11 -5.08 3.11 -8.22
N PRO A 12 -5.55 4.00 -9.11
CA PRO A 12 -5.01 5.36 -9.19
C PRO A 12 -5.29 6.11 -7.89
N ILE A 13 -4.32 6.90 -7.43
CA ILE A 13 -4.48 7.79 -6.28
C ILE A 13 -4.78 9.20 -6.80
N ASN A 14 -5.63 9.93 -6.08
CA ASN A 14 -5.96 11.28 -6.48
C ASN A 14 -4.79 12.24 -6.20
N GLU A 15 -4.51 13.14 -7.13
CA GLU A 15 -3.47 14.16 -7.03
C GLU A 15 -4.05 15.54 -7.36
N GLN A 16 -3.49 16.60 -6.78
CA GLN A 16 -3.79 17.97 -7.24
C GLN A 16 -3.42 18.17 -8.70
N ASP A 17 -4.21 18.97 -9.42
CA ASP A 17 -3.92 19.36 -10.80
C ASP A 17 -2.52 20.02 -10.89
N PRO A 18 -1.68 19.65 -11.88
CA PRO A 18 -0.35 20.21 -12.05
C PRO A 18 -0.31 21.75 -12.12
N LYS A 19 -1.31 22.38 -12.76
CA LYS A 19 -1.40 23.85 -12.86
C LYS A 19 -1.68 24.45 -11.49
N GLU A 20 -2.55 23.84 -10.69
CA GLU A 20 -2.88 24.33 -9.35
C GLU A 20 -1.74 24.10 -8.35
N ARG A 21 -1.15 22.89 -8.32
CA ARG A 21 -0.09 22.52 -7.37
C ARG A 21 1.22 23.28 -7.58
N SER A 22 1.41 23.86 -8.77
CA SER A 22 2.56 24.73 -9.06
C SER A 22 2.50 26.09 -8.35
N HIS A 23 1.38 26.42 -7.72
CA HIS A 23 1.13 27.72 -7.09
C HIS A 23 0.85 27.63 -5.59
N ASN A 24 1.06 26.48 -4.94
CA ASN A 24 0.80 26.33 -3.50
C ASN A 24 1.69 25.26 -2.84
N PHE A 25 1.72 25.24 -1.51
CA PHE A 25 2.49 24.28 -0.70
C PHE A 25 1.60 23.20 -0.03
N LYS A 26 0.38 22.99 -0.54
CA LYS A 26 -0.52 21.94 -0.03
C LYS A 26 -0.08 20.57 -0.54
N GLU A 27 -0.54 19.52 0.14
CA GLU A 27 -0.20 18.14 -0.19
C GLU A 27 -0.64 17.75 -1.60
N VAL A 28 0.28 17.27 -2.43
CA VAL A 28 -0.01 16.90 -3.84
C VAL A 28 -0.82 15.62 -3.93
N VAL A 29 -0.44 14.58 -3.19
CA VAL A 29 -1.10 13.27 -3.19
C VAL A 29 -2.20 13.27 -2.15
N LEU A 30 -3.46 13.22 -2.59
CA LEU A 30 -4.62 13.44 -1.71
C LEU A 30 -5.06 12.19 -0.94
N GLY A 31 -4.39 11.06 -1.14
CA GLY A 31 -4.72 9.80 -0.50
C GLY A 31 -5.82 9.02 -1.23
N TYR A 32 -6.13 7.84 -0.69
CA TYR A 32 -7.27 7.04 -1.12
C TYR A 32 -8.50 7.35 -0.29
N THR A 33 -9.67 7.25 -0.92
CA THR A 33 -10.93 6.96 -0.22
C THR A 33 -10.89 5.54 0.38
N VAL A 34 -11.80 5.24 1.31
CA VAL A 34 -11.89 3.90 1.90
C VAL A 34 -12.15 2.84 0.82
N GLU A 35 -12.99 3.17 -0.15
CA GLU A 35 -13.38 2.30 -1.26
C GLU A 35 -12.18 1.98 -2.16
N GLU A 36 -11.40 3.00 -2.54
CA GLU A 36 -10.19 2.82 -3.34
C GLU A 36 -9.10 2.05 -2.58
N ALA A 37 -8.95 2.32 -1.27
CA ALA A 37 -8.01 1.59 -0.43
C ALA A 37 -8.37 0.10 -0.33
N VAL A 38 -9.67 -0.23 -0.18
CA VAL A 38 -10.16 -1.61 -0.22
C VAL A 38 -9.97 -2.22 -1.60
N ALA A 39 -10.21 -1.48 -2.69
CA ALA A 39 -9.97 -1.96 -4.05
C ALA A 39 -8.50 -2.30 -4.29
N GLU A 40 -7.56 -1.46 -3.83
CA GLU A 40 -6.12 -1.73 -3.89
C GLU A 40 -5.73 -2.92 -3.00
N ALA A 41 -6.28 -3.01 -1.78
CA ALA A 41 -6.04 -4.13 -0.87
C ALA A 41 -6.46 -5.48 -1.48
N ASN A 42 -7.51 -5.51 -2.32
CA ASN A 42 -7.95 -6.72 -3.02
C ASN A 42 -6.95 -7.25 -4.05
N ARG A 43 -5.95 -6.46 -4.47
CA ARG A 43 -4.88 -6.92 -5.35
C ARG A 43 -3.81 -7.75 -4.63
N CYS A 44 -3.74 -7.64 -3.30
CA CYS A 44 -2.77 -8.40 -2.52
C CYS A 44 -3.09 -9.89 -2.55
N LEU A 45 -2.11 -10.70 -2.97
CA LEU A 45 -2.26 -12.15 -3.12
C LEU A 45 -2.20 -12.94 -1.82
N GLN A 46 -1.89 -12.30 -0.69
CA GLN A 46 -1.59 -12.98 0.57
C GLN A 46 -0.49 -14.05 0.38
N CYS A 47 0.64 -13.62 -0.19
CA CYS A 47 1.77 -14.51 -0.51
C CYS A 47 2.31 -15.20 0.76
N ILE A 48 2.43 -16.53 0.74
CA ILE A 48 2.98 -17.30 1.87
C ILE A 48 4.43 -16.89 2.20
N ASN A 49 5.24 -16.62 1.18
CA ASN A 49 6.64 -16.24 1.34
C ASN A 49 6.88 -14.75 1.62
N GLN A 50 5.81 -13.93 1.67
CA GLN A 50 5.79 -12.53 2.09
C GLN A 50 7.01 -11.66 1.64
N PRO A 51 7.35 -11.60 0.35
CA PRO A 51 8.57 -10.91 -0.11
C PRO A 51 8.54 -9.40 0.17
N CYS A 52 7.35 -8.80 0.29
CA CYS A 52 7.19 -7.40 0.66
C CYS A 52 7.66 -7.10 2.09
N VAL A 53 7.48 -8.04 3.03
CA VAL A 53 7.91 -7.91 4.43
C VAL A 53 9.44 -7.87 4.50
N ALA A 54 10.11 -8.79 3.80
CA ALA A 54 11.57 -8.81 3.68
C ALA A 54 12.15 -7.56 2.97
N GLY A 55 11.34 -6.85 2.19
CA GLY A 55 11.71 -5.58 1.55
C GLY A 55 11.54 -4.36 2.45
N CYS A 56 10.85 -4.48 3.59
CA CYS A 56 10.63 -3.40 4.53
C CYS A 56 11.74 -3.39 5.60
N PRO A 57 12.46 -2.28 5.82
CA PRO A 57 13.54 -2.23 6.81
C PRO A 57 13.15 -2.59 8.24
N VAL A 58 11.88 -2.41 8.60
CA VAL A 58 11.34 -2.73 9.94
C VAL A 58 10.39 -3.94 9.93
N ASN A 59 10.37 -4.70 8.84
CA ASN A 59 9.60 -5.95 8.70
C ASN A 59 8.12 -5.83 9.09
N ILE A 60 7.45 -4.75 8.64
CA ILE A 60 6.00 -4.58 8.86
C ILE A 60 5.25 -5.82 8.36
N ASP A 61 4.27 -6.31 9.13
CA ASP A 61 3.30 -7.32 8.67
C ASP A 61 2.36 -6.73 7.60
N ILE A 62 2.89 -6.60 6.39
CA ILE A 62 2.21 -6.02 5.23
C ILE A 62 0.97 -6.83 4.82
N PRO A 63 1.05 -8.17 4.66
CA PRO A 63 -0.12 -8.97 4.33
C PRO A 63 -1.21 -8.87 5.40
N GLY A 64 -0.85 -8.84 6.68
CA GLY A 64 -1.79 -8.76 7.80
C GLY A 64 -2.57 -7.44 7.85
N PHE A 65 -1.89 -6.29 7.80
CA PHE A 65 -2.62 -5.02 7.84
C PHE A 65 -3.47 -4.79 6.59
N ILE A 66 -3.03 -5.29 5.42
CA ILE A 66 -3.80 -5.24 4.18
C ILE A 66 -5.03 -6.15 4.27
N LEU A 67 -4.93 -7.33 4.88
CA LEU A 67 -6.06 -8.23 5.08
C LEU A 67 -7.12 -7.61 5.99
N ALA A 68 -6.69 -6.97 7.09
CA ALA A 68 -7.60 -6.24 7.97
C ALA A 68 -8.31 -5.09 7.23
N LEU A 69 -7.56 -4.30 6.44
CA LEU A 69 -8.12 -3.25 5.59
C LEU A 69 -9.13 -3.80 4.57
N LYS A 70 -8.80 -4.90 3.89
CA LYS A 70 -9.69 -5.59 2.94
C LYS A 70 -11.00 -6.02 3.60
N ASN A 71 -10.96 -6.45 4.85
CA ASN A 71 -12.13 -6.82 5.65
C ASN A 71 -12.83 -5.60 6.30
N ARG A 72 -12.41 -4.37 5.97
CA ARG A 72 -12.90 -3.10 6.53
C ARG A 72 -12.70 -2.97 8.05
N ASP A 73 -11.75 -3.72 8.62
CA ASP A 73 -11.33 -3.56 10.01
C ASP A 73 -10.15 -2.58 10.08
N LEU A 74 -10.48 -1.28 9.99
CA LEU A 74 -9.50 -0.20 10.05
C LEU A 74 -8.77 -0.13 11.40
N PRO A 75 -9.44 -0.28 12.57
CA PRO A 75 -8.75 -0.32 13.85
C PRO A 75 -7.70 -1.41 13.92
N LYS A 76 -8.02 -2.63 13.48
CA LYS A 76 -7.04 -3.73 13.48
C LYS A 76 -5.90 -3.48 12.51
N SER A 77 -6.19 -2.93 11.33
CA SER A 77 -5.16 -2.57 10.35
C SER A 77 -4.14 -1.59 10.94
N VAL A 78 -4.61 -0.55 11.64
CA VAL A 78 -3.76 0.44 12.30
C VAL A 78 -2.98 -0.16 13.48
N GLU A 79 -3.62 -1.03 14.28
CA GLU A 79 -2.95 -1.75 15.38
C GLU A 79 -1.75 -2.55 14.84
N ILE A 80 -1.96 -3.34 13.78
CA ILE A 80 -0.89 -4.12 13.15
C ILE A 80 0.24 -3.21 12.68
N LEU A 81 -0.06 -2.13 11.95
CA LEU A 81 0.96 -1.18 11.48
C LEU A 81 1.79 -0.57 12.63
N LYS A 82 1.12 -0.17 13.72
CA LYS A 82 1.75 0.49 14.87
C LYS A 82 2.63 -0.44 15.71
N ASN A 83 2.45 -1.76 15.62
CA ASN A 83 3.34 -2.71 16.28
C ASN A 83 4.76 -2.72 15.70
N TYR A 84 4.95 -2.23 14.47
CA TYR A 84 6.24 -2.22 13.76
C TYR A 84 6.76 -0.81 13.49
N ASN A 85 5.86 0.14 13.24
CA ASN A 85 6.22 1.48 12.79
C ASN A 85 5.53 2.55 13.64
N ASN A 86 6.34 3.40 14.28
CA ASN A 86 5.86 4.53 15.08
C ASN A 86 5.33 5.69 14.22
N LEU A 87 5.72 5.78 12.95
CA LEU A 87 5.44 6.90 12.05
C LEU A 87 4.79 6.45 10.72
N PRO A 88 3.71 5.63 10.72
CA PRO A 88 3.16 5.06 9.50
C PRO A 88 2.64 6.13 8.53
N ALA A 89 2.10 7.24 9.06
CA ALA A 89 1.63 8.37 8.25
C ALA A 89 2.76 9.12 7.54
N VAL A 90 3.99 9.06 8.06
CA VAL A 90 5.19 9.65 7.45
C VAL A 90 5.82 8.65 6.50
N CYS A 91 6.15 7.45 6.97
CA CYS A 91 6.80 6.42 6.16
C CYS A 91 5.98 6.05 4.92
N GLY A 92 4.65 5.97 5.03
CA GLY A 92 3.78 5.71 3.88
C GLY A 92 3.86 6.78 2.78
N ARG A 93 4.32 8.00 3.11
CA ARG A 93 4.48 9.11 2.16
C ARG A 93 5.90 9.24 1.61
N VAL A 94 6.93 8.96 2.41
CA VAL A 94 8.33 9.31 2.08
C VAL A 94 9.27 8.13 1.88
N CYS A 95 8.85 6.90 2.21
CA CYS A 95 9.66 5.73 1.91
C CYS A 95 9.87 5.61 0.39
N PRO A 96 11.06 5.23 -0.09
CA PRO A 96 11.28 4.91 -1.50
C PRO A 96 10.79 3.47 -1.78
N GLN A 97 9.47 3.26 -1.84
CA GLN A 97 8.86 1.92 -1.88
C GLN A 97 9.30 1.09 -3.10
N GLU A 98 9.63 1.75 -4.21
CA GLU A 98 10.16 1.15 -5.44
C GLU A 98 11.46 0.38 -5.22
N SER A 99 12.25 0.78 -4.23
CA SER A 99 13.49 0.10 -3.81
C SER A 99 13.31 -0.80 -2.59
N GLN A 100 12.14 -0.77 -1.96
CA GLN A 100 11.82 -1.46 -0.70
C GLN A 100 10.66 -2.46 -0.88
N CYS A 101 9.60 -2.35 -0.08
CA CYS A 101 8.51 -3.31 0.01
C CYS A 101 7.81 -3.54 -1.34
N GLU A 102 7.53 -2.49 -2.11
CA GLU A 102 6.85 -2.62 -3.40
C GLU A 102 7.77 -3.19 -4.49
N GLY A 103 9.06 -2.82 -4.49
CA GLY A 103 10.06 -3.40 -5.40
C GLY A 103 10.22 -4.92 -5.24
N ARG A 104 9.82 -5.47 -4.09
CA ARG A 104 9.83 -6.92 -3.83
C ARG A 104 8.49 -7.61 -4.10
N CYS A 105 7.39 -6.87 -4.29
CA CYS A 105 6.04 -7.41 -4.42
C CYS A 105 5.88 -8.35 -5.63
N THR A 106 5.23 -9.51 -5.43
CA THR A 106 4.98 -10.51 -6.48
C THR A 106 4.12 -9.98 -7.62
N VAL A 107 3.13 -9.14 -7.33
CA VAL A 107 2.22 -8.57 -8.35
C VAL A 107 3.00 -7.71 -9.36
N GLY A 108 3.99 -6.93 -8.88
CA GLY A 108 4.85 -6.12 -9.74
C GLY A 108 5.79 -6.91 -10.65
N LYS A 109 5.90 -8.24 -10.47
CA LYS A 109 6.76 -9.13 -11.26
C LYS A 109 5.98 -10.02 -12.24
N MET A 110 4.65 -9.91 -12.27
CA MET A 110 3.83 -10.70 -13.19
C MET A 110 4.02 -10.23 -14.63
N LYS A 111 4.27 -11.17 -15.55
CA LYS A 111 4.33 -10.93 -16.99
C LYS A 111 2.94 -10.75 -17.58
#